data_AF-A0A9W6K300-F1
#
_entry.id   AF-A0A9W6K300-F1
#
_cell.length_a   1.000
_cell.length_b   1.000
_cell.length_c   1.000
_cell.angle_alpha   90.00
_cell.angle_beta   90.00
_cell.angle_gamma   90.00
#
_symmetry.space_group_name_H-M   'P 1'
#
loop_
_entity.id
_entity.type
_entity.pdbx_description
1 polymer ?
#
loop_
_entity_poly.entity_id
_entity_poly.type
_entity_poly.pdbx_seq_one_letter_code
_entity_poly.pdbx_strand_id
1 'polypeptide(L)'
;MNSPALPPELSDYGVRPADRLGFTLFLAAVLHAALILGVSFTLVPPSQISKTLEITLSTFKSKEAPKEADFLAQDNQQGSGTLDKKAAPKTTEQALFQDKEVKRITLPTAPAPKTKQEAPKAAVATTAPKQQKTQVKQEETKPQPDARKAPAFDSEQLSAEISGLEAELAQQQQLYAKRPKIHRLNAASTMRDKGAWYKDEWRKKVERVGNLNYPDEARRQRIYGSLRLLVSINRDGSLYEVQVLESSGQPLLDQAALRIVRLSAPFAPFTGDLSDIDRLEIIRTWRFERGDKLSSK
;
A
#
# COMPACT_ATOMS: atom_id res chain seq x y z
N MET A 1 99.60 -41.51 -47.68
CA MET A 1 98.78 -42.17 -46.62
C MET A 1 98.81 -41.24 -45.43
N ASN A 2 97.65 -40.69 -45.05
CA ASN A 2 97.29 -40.17 -43.72
C ASN A 2 95.94 -39.45 -43.85
N SER A 3 94.86 -40.12 -43.43
CA SER A 3 93.54 -39.51 -43.28
C SER A 3 93.40 -38.96 -41.85
N PRO A 4 92.91 -37.73 -41.63
CA PRO A 4 92.55 -37.29 -40.29
C PRO A 4 91.17 -37.83 -39.88
N ALA A 5 91.08 -38.20 -38.60
CA ALA A 5 89.89 -38.74 -37.95
C ALA A 5 88.77 -37.68 -37.80
N LEU A 6 87.52 -38.13 -37.96
CA LEU A 6 86.31 -37.36 -37.65
C LEU A 6 86.01 -37.40 -36.13
N PRO A 7 85.48 -36.31 -35.53
CA PRO A 7 85.12 -36.26 -34.11
C PRO A 7 83.81 -37.01 -33.78
N PRO A 8 83.60 -37.38 -32.50
CA PRO A 8 82.50 -38.26 -32.10
C PRO A 8 81.14 -37.53 -32.04
N GLU A 9 80.11 -38.37 -32.09
CA GLU A 9 78.68 -38.10 -32.23
C GLU A 9 78.10 -36.87 -31.50
N LEU A 10 77.23 -36.17 -32.23
CA LEU A 10 76.21 -35.30 -31.66
C LEU A 10 75.21 -36.17 -30.89
N SER A 11 75.27 -36.07 -29.57
CA SER A 11 74.27 -36.60 -28.64
C SER A 11 72.86 -36.19 -29.08
N ASP A 12 72.05 -37.18 -29.45
CA ASP A 12 70.65 -37.02 -29.81
C ASP A 12 69.89 -36.45 -28.60
N TYR A 13 69.55 -35.16 -28.66
CA TYR A 13 68.64 -34.50 -27.70
C TYR A 13 67.19 -34.93 -28.01
N GLY A 14 66.94 -36.23 -27.94
CA GLY A 14 65.61 -36.80 -28.05
C GLY A 14 64.82 -36.46 -26.78
N VAL A 15 63.70 -35.75 -26.95
CA VAL A 15 62.75 -35.44 -25.87
C VAL A 15 62.39 -36.73 -25.13
N ARG A 16 62.78 -36.83 -23.85
CA ARG A 16 62.59 -38.05 -23.06
C ARG A 16 61.09 -38.22 -22.76
N PRO A 17 60.59 -39.45 -22.57
CA PRO A 17 59.20 -39.69 -22.21
C PRO A 17 58.76 -38.92 -20.93
N ALA A 18 59.68 -38.73 -19.99
CA ALA A 18 59.45 -37.93 -18.79
C ALA A 18 59.21 -36.44 -19.09
N ASP A 19 59.90 -35.88 -20.10
CA ASP A 19 59.72 -34.49 -20.53
C ASP A 19 58.34 -34.29 -21.18
N ARG A 20 57.89 -35.28 -21.96
CA ARG A 20 56.54 -35.28 -22.56
C ARG A 20 55.46 -35.36 -21.48
N LEU A 21 55.63 -36.24 -20.49
CA LEU A 21 54.69 -36.38 -19.38
C LEU A 21 54.60 -35.08 -18.56
N GLY A 22 55.74 -34.51 -18.17
CA GLY A 22 55.80 -33.24 -17.44
C GLY A 22 55.15 -32.09 -18.20
N PHE A 23 55.42 -31.97 -19.50
CA PHE A 23 54.82 -30.95 -20.36
C PHE A 23 53.30 -31.10 -20.48
N THR A 24 52.79 -32.33 -20.65
CA THR A 24 51.34 -32.57 -20.72
C THR A 24 50.63 -32.27 -19.41
N LEU A 25 51.24 -32.60 -18.26
CA LEU A 25 50.68 -32.30 -16.95
C LEU A 25 50.63 -30.79 -16.68
N PHE A 26 51.69 -30.07 -17.05
CA PHE A 26 51.74 -28.62 -16.97
C PHE A 26 50.66 -27.96 -17.85
N LEU A 27 50.52 -28.40 -19.10
CA LEU A 27 49.49 -27.89 -20.01
C LEU A 27 48.07 -28.16 -19.48
N ALA A 28 47.83 -29.35 -18.92
CA ALA A 28 46.56 -29.69 -18.30
C ALA A 28 46.26 -28.79 -17.09
N ALA A 29 47.24 -28.50 -16.24
CA ALA A 29 47.08 -27.61 -15.09
C ALA A 29 46.74 -26.17 -15.51
N VAL A 30 47.39 -25.65 -16.54
CA VAL A 30 47.09 -24.31 -17.10
C VAL A 30 45.66 -24.26 -17.66
N LEU A 31 45.23 -25.30 -18.38
CA LEU A 31 43.86 -25.38 -18.89
C LEU A 31 42.80 -25.40 -17.79
N HIS A 32 43.03 -26.17 -16.72
CA HIS A 32 42.12 -26.20 -15.57
C HIS A 32 42.09 -24.85 -14.86
N ALA A 33 43.24 -24.20 -14.67
CA ALA A 33 43.29 -22.87 -14.05
C ALA A 33 42.55 -21.82 -14.89
N ALA A 34 42.70 -21.84 -16.22
CA ALA A 34 41.98 -20.96 -17.13
C ALA A 34 40.46 -21.18 -17.07
N LEU A 35 40.00 -22.43 -16.95
CA LEU A 35 38.58 -22.75 -16.86
C LEU A 35 37.99 -22.33 -15.51
N ILE A 36 38.70 -22.57 -14.41
CA ILE A 36 38.26 -22.19 -13.05
C ILE A 36 38.20 -20.66 -12.89
N LEU A 37 39.20 -19.94 -13.41
CA LEU A 37 39.27 -18.47 -13.29
C LEU A 37 38.44 -17.75 -14.37
N GLY A 38 38.20 -18.39 -15.53
CA GLY A 38 37.44 -17.82 -16.63
C GLY A 38 35.91 -17.93 -16.47
N VAL A 39 35.43 -18.89 -15.68
CA VAL A 39 34.01 -19.00 -15.33
C VAL A 39 33.69 -17.99 -14.22
N SER A 40 33.44 -16.75 -14.62
CA SER A 40 32.90 -15.73 -13.73
C SER A 40 31.38 -15.87 -13.64
N PHE A 41 30.86 -15.94 -12.41
CA PHE A 41 29.42 -15.90 -12.17
C PHE A 41 28.97 -14.44 -12.08
N THR A 42 28.27 -13.95 -13.10
CA THR A 42 27.61 -12.64 -13.02
C THR A 42 26.31 -12.80 -12.24
N LEU A 43 26.28 -12.36 -10.98
CA LEU A 43 25.02 -12.13 -10.30
C LEU A 43 24.35 -10.93 -10.97
N VAL A 44 23.28 -11.19 -11.71
CA VAL A 44 22.39 -10.12 -12.19
C VAL A 44 21.85 -9.40 -10.94
N PRO A 45 22.19 -8.11 -10.73
CA PRO A 45 21.65 -7.38 -9.59
C PRO A 45 20.13 -7.34 -9.74
N PRO A 46 19.36 -7.52 -8.64
CA PRO A 46 17.92 -7.46 -8.69
C PRO A 46 17.51 -6.14 -9.33
N SER A 47 16.68 -6.21 -10.38
CA SER A 47 16.09 -5.04 -11.01
C SER A 47 15.45 -4.19 -9.93
N GLN A 48 15.81 -2.91 -9.89
CA GLN A 48 15.29 -1.95 -8.92
C GLN A 48 13.76 -2.00 -9.00
N ILE A 49 13.16 -2.57 -7.96
CA ILE A 49 11.72 -2.57 -7.75
C ILE A 49 11.27 -1.12 -7.92
N SER A 50 10.36 -0.90 -8.86
CA SER A 50 9.78 0.38 -9.22
C SER A 50 9.66 1.30 -8.01
N LYS A 51 10.32 2.46 -8.04
CA LYS A 51 10.20 3.48 -7.00
C LYS A 51 8.71 3.72 -6.74
N THR A 52 8.27 3.41 -5.53
CA THR A 52 6.88 3.67 -5.12
C THR A 52 6.68 5.18 -5.13
N LEU A 53 5.85 5.66 -6.06
CA LEU A 53 5.49 7.07 -6.16
C LEU A 53 4.63 7.45 -4.96
N GLU A 54 5.23 8.17 -4.01
CA GLU A 54 4.51 8.76 -2.89
C GLU A 54 3.87 10.07 -3.36
N ILE A 55 2.54 10.06 -3.48
CA ILE A 55 1.74 11.21 -3.89
C ILE A 55 1.09 11.79 -2.64
N THR A 56 1.46 13.00 -2.27
CA THR A 56 0.89 13.72 -1.12
C THR A 56 -0.30 14.56 -1.58
N LEU A 57 -1.42 14.47 -0.86
CA LEU A 57 -2.60 15.31 -1.12
C LEU A 57 -2.33 16.73 -0.61
N SER A 58 -2.32 17.71 -1.51
CA SER A 58 -2.14 19.12 -1.15
C SER A 58 -3.46 19.71 -0.66
N THR A 59 -3.43 20.32 0.52
CA THR A 59 -4.57 21.07 1.08
C THR A 59 -4.55 22.54 0.67
N PHE A 60 -3.42 23.06 0.12
CA PHE A 60 -3.25 24.47 -0.25
C PHE A 60 -2.49 24.61 -1.58
N LYS A 61 -3.08 25.35 -2.52
CA LYS A 61 -2.51 25.55 -3.87
C LYS A 61 -1.69 26.84 -3.93
N SER A 62 -0.50 26.76 -4.53
CA SER A 62 0.35 27.91 -4.87
C SER A 62 0.31 28.17 -6.37
N LYS A 63 0.35 29.45 -6.78
CA LYS A 63 0.49 29.84 -8.20
C LYS A 63 1.90 29.62 -8.73
N GLU A 64 2.90 29.65 -7.86
CA GLU A 64 4.31 29.46 -8.21
C GLU A 64 4.76 28.03 -7.94
N ALA A 65 5.41 27.42 -8.93
CA ALA A 65 5.99 26.08 -8.81
C ALA A 65 7.23 26.12 -7.89
N PRO A 66 7.38 25.16 -6.97
CA PRO A 66 8.56 25.07 -6.12
C PRO A 66 9.80 24.77 -6.97
N LYS A 67 10.93 25.40 -6.63
CA LYS A 67 12.21 25.17 -7.33
C LYS A 67 12.75 23.76 -7.09
N GLU A 68 12.50 23.20 -5.92
CA GLU A 68 12.81 21.83 -5.54
C GLU A 68 11.63 21.25 -4.75
N ALA A 69 11.18 20.05 -5.11
CA ALA A 69 10.07 19.36 -4.47
C ALA A 69 10.53 18.04 -3.86
N ASP A 70 10.18 17.82 -2.59
CA ASP A 70 10.50 16.59 -1.88
C ASP A 70 9.51 15.45 -2.19
N PHE A 71 8.29 15.79 -2.60
CA PHE A 71 7.20 14.88 -2.90
C PHE A 71 6.44 15.32 -4.15
N LEU A 72 5.80 14.37 -4.83
CA LEU A 72 4.91 14.67 -5.95
C LEU A 72 3.50 14.91 -5.42
N ALA A 73 2.83 15.92 -5.97
CA ALA A 73 1.48 16.31 -5.58
C ALA A 73 0.65 16.69 -6.81
N GLN A 74 -0.67 16.73 -6.65
CA GLN A 74 -1.61 17.11 -7.71
C GLN A 74 -1.52 18.61 -8.08
N ASP A 75 -1.11 19.46 -7.13
CA ASP A 75 -1.02 20.92 -7.28
C ASP A 75 0.31 21.43 -6.70
N ASN A 76 0.78 22.59 -7.19
CA ASN A 76 1.98 23.25 -6.65
C ASN A 76 1.76 23.69 -5.20
N GLN A 77 2.73 23.45 -4.34
CA GLN A 77 2.68 23.86 -2.94
C GLN A 77 4.08 24.29 -2.47
N GLN A 78 4.14 25.39 -1.70
CA GLN A 78 5.36 25.85 -1.04
C GLN A 78 5.28 25.51 0.45
N GLY A 79 6.24 24.75 0.96
CA GLY A 79 6.36 24.46 2.38
C GLY A 79 7.08 25.59 3.12
N SER A 80 6.63 25.93 4.33
CA SER A 80 7.31 26.89 5.21
C SER A 80 8.33 26.22 6.16
N GLY A 81 8.61 24.92 5.98
CA GLY A 81 9.45 24.14 6.89
C GLY A 81 10.95 24.42 6.70
N THR A 82 11.72 24.29 7.77
CA THR A 82 13.17 24.52 7.81
C THR A 82 13.98 23.25 8.10
N LEU A 83 13.38 22.07 7.91
CA LEU A 83 14.04 20.80 8.21
C LEU A 83 15.05 20.44 7.12
N ASP A 84 16.28 20.10 7.52
CA ASP A 84 17.36 19.72 6.61
C ASP A 84 17.15 18.34 5.95
N LYS A 85 16.20 17.54 6.45
CA LYS A 85 15.91 16.18 5.97
C LYS A 85 14.45 16.04 5.57
N LYS A 86 14.23 15.37 4.44
CA LYS A 86 12.90 15.04 3.91
C LYS A 86 12.07 14.33 4.97
N ALA A 87 10.92 14.89 5.30
CA ALA A 87 9.97 14.31 6.25
C ALA A 87 8.56 14.47 5.69
N ALA A 88 7.75 13.41 5.82
CA ALA A 88 6.33 13.52 5.51
C ALA A 88 5.69 14.56 6.43
N PRO A 89 4.78 15.41 5.93
CA PRO A 89 4.05 16.35 6.76
C PRO A 89 3.31 15.57 7.86
N LYS A 90 3.65 15.87 9.11
CA LYS A 90 3.05 15.25 10.29
C LYS A 90 2.39 16.34 11.10
N THR A 91 1.10 16.19 11.39
CA THR A 91 0.45 17.03 12.39
C THR A 91 0.78 16.49 13.77
N THR A 92 1.06 17.39 14.72
CA THR A 92 1.25 17.03 16.14
C THR A 92 -0.09 16.96 16.87
N GLU A 93 -1.17 17.44 16.24
CA GLU A 93 -2.50 17.34 16.81
C GLU A 93 -3.08 15.96 16.55
N GLN A 94 -3.30 15.21 17.64
CA GLN A 94 -4.24 14.10 17.61
C GLN A 94 -5.65 14.71 17.61
N ALA A 95 -6.36 14.52 16.52
CA ALA A 95 -7.79 14.80 16.51
C ALA A 95 -8.48 13.91 17.56
N LEU A 96 -9.08 14.53 18.60
CA LEU A 96 -9.93 13.83 19.55
C LEU A 96 -11.24 13.45 18.85
N PHE A 97 -11.26 12.31 18.18
CA PHE A 97 -12.53 11.68 17.79
C PHE A 97 -12.58 10.28 18.35
N GLN A 98 -13.10 10.19 19.58
CA GLN A 98 -13.59 8.96 20.17
C GLN A 98 -15.03 9.22 20.59
N ASP A 99 -15.93 9.29 19.62
CA ASP A 99 -17.34 9.05 19.91
C ASP A 99 -17.91 8.15 18.82
N LYS A 100 -18.45 7.00 19.23
CA LYS A 100 -19.04 6.00 18.33
C LYS A 100 -20.50 6.32 18.01
N GLU A 101 -21.06 7.37 18.61
CA GLU A 101 -22.44 7.81 18.42
C GLU A 101 -22.50 9.28 18.04
N VAL A 102 -23.27 9.57 16.99
CA VAL A 102 -23.56 10.95 16.56
C VAL A 102 -24.55 11.55 17.56
N LYS A 103 -24.06 12.33 18.52
CA LYS A 103 -24.93 13.12 19.39
C LYS A 103 -25.36 14.38 18.63
N ARG A 104 -26.60 14.40 18.12
CA ARG A 104 -27.21 15.63 17.59
C ARG A 104 -27.27 16.66 18.71
N ILE A 105 -26.44 17.69 18.62
CA ILE A 105 -26.52 18.86 19.49
C ILE A 105 -27.75 19.64 19.02
N THR A 106 -28.88 19.50 19.71
CA THR A 106 -30.01 20.42 19.54
C THR A 106 -29.56 21.80 20.00
N LEU A 107 -29.40 22.74 19.07
CA LEU A 107 -29.23 24.15 19.40
C LEU A 107 -30.43 24.62 20.24
N PRO A 108 -30.25 25.49 21.26
CA PRO A 108 -31.36 26.07 21.98
C PRO A 108 -32.24 26.84 20.99
N THR A 109 -33.50 26.42 20.86
CA THR A 109 -34.51 27.15 20.09
C THR A 109 -34.54 28.61 20.55
N ALA A 110 -34.29 29.54 19.62
CA ALA A 110 -34.52 30.96 19.84
C ALA A 110 -35.98 31.16 20.29
N PRO A 111 -36.25 31.95 21.34
CA PRO A 111 -37.61 32.12 21.85
C PRO A 111 -38.49 32.76 20.76
N ALA A 112 -39.61 32.09 20.47
CA ALA A 112 -40.64 32.58 19.55
C ALA A 112 -41.15 33.98 19.98
N PRO A 113 -41.49 34.86 19.03
CA PRO A 113 -41.99 36.19 19.34
C PRO A 113 -43.36 36.08 20.03
N LYS A 114 -43.44 36.49 21.29
CA LYS A 114 -44.70 36.56 22.03
C LYS A 114 -45.59 37.65 21.44
N THR A 115 -46.75 37.23 20.96
CA THR A 115 -47.85 38.05 20.50
C THR A 115 -48.30 39.02 21.60
N LYS A 116 -48.56 40.25 21.17
CA LYS A 116 -49.06 41.40 21.95
C LYS A 116 -50.37 41.03 22.65
N GLN A 117 -50.39 41.12 23.98
CA GLN A 117 -51.62 41.06 24.77
C GLN A 117 -51.86 42.43 25.42
N GLU A 118 -53.02 42.98 25.10
CA GLU A 118 -53.54 44.28 25.48
C GLU A 118 -53.93 44.28 26.98
N ALA A 119 -53.52 45.30 27.73
CA ALA A 119 -53.84 45.46 29.14
C ALA A 119 -55.00 46.47 29.32
N PRO A 120 -56.08 46.13 30.04
CA PRO A 120 -57.06 47.12 30.48
C PRO A 120 -56.57 47.88 31.72
N LYS A 121 -57.02 49.12 31.80
CA LYS A 121 -56.77 50.11 32.86
C LYS A 121 -57.35 49.64 34.20
N ALA A 122 -56.59 49.84 35.28
CA ALA A 122 -57.14 50.04 36.62
C ALA A 122 -56.42 51.23 37.26
N ALA A 123 -57.21 52.26 37.56
CA ALA A 123 -56.81 53.42 38.33
C ALA A 123 -56.78 53.07 39.82
N VAL A 124 -55.84 53.66 40.57
CA VAL A 124 -56.10 54.26 41.89
C VAL A 124 -54.95 55.19 42.26
N ALA A 125 -55.34 56.37 42.75
CA ALA A 125 -54.50 57.49 43.15
C ALA A 125 -54.06 57.40 44.63
N THR A 126 -53.00 58.14 45.00
CA THR A 126 -52.88 58.99 46.22
C THR A 126 -51.41 59.46 46.38
N THR A 127 -51.09 60.69 45.93
CA THR A 127 -50.71 61.94 46.64
C THR A 127 -49.27 62.11 47.14
N ALA A 128 -48.67 63.20 46.67
CA ALA A 128 -47.31 63.78 46.85
C ALA A 128 -47.06 64.37 48.28
N PRO A 129 -45.96 65.13 48.64
CA PRO A 129 -45.03 65.92 47.77
C PRO A 129 -43.53 66.17 48.19
N LYS A 130 -42.67 66.37 47.16
CA LYS A 130 -41.62 67.43 46.94
C LYS A 130 -40.42 67.53 47.95
N GLN A 131 -39.20 68.02 47.66
CA GLN A 131 -38.52 68.77 46.58
C GLN A 131 -37.06 68.23 46.46
N GLN A 132 -36.23 68.45 45.43
CA GLN A 132 -35.74 69.74 44.98
C GLN A 132 -34.94 69.59 43.66
N LYS A 133 -35.11 70.58 42.77
CA LYS A 133 -34.39 70.72 41.50
C LYS A 133 -32.94 71.14 41.76
N THR A 134 -32.00 70.50 41.07
CA THR A 134 -30.74 71.14 40.66
C THR A 134 -30.57 70.89 39.17
N GLN A 135 -30.52 71.97 38.39
CA GLN A 135 -30.22 71.92 36.97
C GLN A 135 -28.75 71.54 36.82
N VAL A 136 -28.48 70.34 36.31
CA VAL A 136 -27.13 69.96 35.89
C VAL A 136 -26.93 70.54 34.50
N LYS A 137 -26.08 71.56 34.44
CA LYS A 137 -25.44 72.09 33.24
C LYS A 137 -24.93 70.93 32.40
N GLN A 138 -25.35 70.85 31.14
CA GLN A 138 -24.80 69.92 30.16
C GLN A 138 -23.30 70.14 30.09
N GLU A 139 -22.56 69.22 30.67
CA GLU A 139 -21.12 69.12 30.51
C GLU A 139 -20.87 68.32 29.23
N GLU A 140 -20.25 69.01 28.30
CA GLU A 140 -19.90 68.57 26.96
C GLU A 140 -19.16 67.23 27.04
N THR A 141 -19.82 66.16 26.60
CA THR A 141 -19.22 64.83 26.57
C THR A 141 -18.11 64.83 25.51
N LYS A 142 -16.88 64.86 26.00
CA LYS A 142 -15.66 64.62 25.21
C LYS A 142 -15.83 63.30 24.42
N PRO A 143 -15.45 63.23 23.13
CA PRO A 143 -15.65 62.03 22.33
C PRO A 143 -14.88 60.86 22.95
N GLN A 144 -15.62 59.82 23.34
CA GLN A 144 -15.03 58.54 23.68
C GLN A 144 -14.45 57.94 22.38
N PRO A 145 -13.20 57.44 22.36
CA PRO A 145 -12.63 56.85 21.16
C PRO A 145 -13.53 55.69 20.70
N ASP A 146 -13.83 55.65 19.40
CA ASP A 146 -14.64 54.60 18.78
C ASP A 146 -14.19 53.22 19.28
N ALA A 147 -15.06 52.58 20.06
CA ALA A 147 -14.95 51.15 20.30
C ALA A 147 -15.08 50.49 18.93
N ARG A 148 -13.95 50.02 18.38
CA ARG A 148 -13.94 49.22 17.15
C ARG A 148 -14.99 48.13 17.33
N LYS A 149 -16.07 48.19 16.55
CA LYS A 149 -17.04 47.10 16.47
C LYS A 149 -16.26 45.83 16.18
N ALA A 150 -16.39 44.84 17.05
CA ALA A 150 -15.88 43.51 16.76
C ALA A 150 -16.42 43.08 15.40
N PRO A 151 -15.62 42.41 14.54
CA PRO A 151 -16.13 41.92 13.27
C PRO A 151 -17.37 41.08 13.55
N ALA A 152 -18.49 41.47 12.95
CA ALA A 152 -19.71 40.70 13.02
C ALA A 152 -19.48 39.43 12.20
N PHE A 153 -19.15 38.33 12.87
CA PHE A 153 -19.18 37.04 12.24
C PHE A 153 -20.65 36.71 11.96
N ASP A 154 -20.99 36.57 10.68
CA ASP A 154 -22.32 36.12 10.29
C ASP A 154 -22.47 34.67 10.76
N SER A 155 -23.17 34.48 11.87
CA SER A 155 -23.38 33.19 12.50
C SER A 155 -24.11 32.22 11.58
N GLU A 156 -24.94 32.72 10.65
CA GLU A 156 -25.67 31.88 9.71
C GLU A 156 -24.71 31.32 8.66
N GLN A 157 -23.81 32.13 8.12
CA GLN A 157 -22.78 31.70 7.17
C GLN A 157 -21.86 30.64 7.79
N LEU A 158 -21.41 30.86 9.03
CA LEU A 158 -20.58 29.89 9.73
C LEU A 158 -21.34 28.58 10.00
N SER A 159 -22.62 28.65 10.34
CA SER A 159 -23.45 27.44 10.55
C SER A 159 -23.65 26.64 9.26
N ALA A 160 -23.82 27.32 8.13
CA ALA A 160 -23.93 26.70 6.82
C ALA A 160 -22.61 26.04 6.40
N GLU A 161 -21.48 26.70 6.68
CA GLU A 161 -20.14 26.17 6.43
C GLU A 161 -19.86 24.92 7.28
N ILE A 162 -20.15 24.96 8.59
CA ILE A 162 -20.01 23.80 9.49
C ILE A 162 -20.89 22.64 9.02
N SER A 163 -22.15 22.91 8.66
CA SER A 163 -23.07 21.87 8.17
C SER A 163 -22.57 21.22 6.88
N GLY A 164 -21.99 22.00 5.98
CA GLY A 164 -21.36 21.50 4.75
C GLY A 164 -20.15 20.62 5.05
N LEU A 165 -19.26 21.05 5.94
CA LEU A 165 -18.08 20.29 6.38
C LEU A 165 -18.47 18.98 7.09
N GLU A 166 -19.52 19.01 7.92
CA GLU A 166 -20.06 17.81 8.57
C GLU A 166 -20.63 16.82 7.55
N ALA A 167 -21.35 17.31 6.53
CA ALA A 167 -21.90 16.47 5.47
C ALA A 167 -20.77 15.82 4.63
N GLU A 168 -19.73 16.60 4.30
CA GLU A 168 -18.55 16.08 3.61
C GLU A 168 -17.82 15.03 4.44
N LEU A 169 -17.62 15.28 5.74
CA LEU A 169 -16.98 14.34 6.66
C LEU A 169 -17.79 13.04 6.79
N ALA A 170 -19.11 13.14 6.93
CA ALA A 170 -20.00 11.98 7.00
C ALA A 170 -19.96 11.16 5.70
N GLN A 171 -19.96 11.84 4.54
CA GLN A 171 -19.80 11.17 3.24
C GLN A 171 -18.44 10.46 3.16
N GLN A 172 -17.36 11.11 3.60
CA GLN A 172 -16.02 10.55 3.59
C GLN A 172 -15.92 9.32 4.52
N GLN A 173 -16.44 9.41 5.75
CA GLN A 173 -16.50 8.29 6.70
C GLN A 173 -17.28 7.11 6.13
N GLN A 174 -18.44 7.36 5.51
CA GLN A 174 -19.23 6.33 4.86
C GLN A 174 -18.46 5.66 3.72
N LEU A 175 -17.71 6.44 2.91
CA LEU A 175 -16.87 5.89 1.85
C LEU A 175 -15.75 5.01 2.41
N TYR A 176 -15.06 5.46 3.48
CA TYR A 176 -14.01 4.66 4.13
C TYR A 176 -14.56 3.36 4.74
N ALA A 177 -15.74 3.40 5.37
CA ALA A 177 -16.38 2.21 5.94
C ALA A 177 -16.81 1.20 4.87
N LYS A 178 -17.09 1.64 3.64
CA LYS A 178 -17.45 0.78 2.51
C LYS A 178 -16.25 0.15 1.79
N ARG A 179 -15.00 0.54 2.11
CA ARG A 179 -13.81 -0.02 1.45
C ARG A 179 -13.56 -1.46 1.93
N PRO A 180 -13.35 -2.44 1.02
CA PRO A 180 -13.13 -3.82 1.41
C PRO A 180 -11.79 -3.97 2.13
N LYS A 181 -11.78 -4.73 3.22
CA LYS A 181 -10.55 -5.13 3.92
C LYS A 181 -9.88 -6.28 3.17
N ILE A 182 -8.76 -6.01 2.52
CA ILE A 182 -7.98 -6.99 1.76
C ILE A 182 -6.85 -7.52 2.64
N HIS A 183 -6.84 -8.83 2.91
CA HIS A 183 -5.73 -9.50 3.58
C HIS A 183 -4.91 -10.31 2.57
N ARG A 184 -3.59 -10.13 2.59
CA ARG A 184 -2.67 -10.80 1.66
C ARG A 184 -1.81 -11.82 2.38
N LEU A 185 -1.86 -13.06 1.93
CA LEU A 185 -1.06 -14.17 2.41
C LEU A 185 0.02 -14.49 1.37
N ASN A 186 1.27 -14.17 1.72
CA ASN A 186 2.46 -14.51 0.94
C ASN A 186 3.04 -15.86 1.37
N ALA A 187 3.80 -16.52 0.49
CA ALA A 187 4.45 -17.81 0.76
C ALA A 187 5.40 -17.81 1.97
N ALA A 188 5.92 -16.65 2.38
CA ALA A 188 6.83 -16.49 3.53
C ALA A 188 6.10 -16.27 4.88
N SER A 189 4.78 -16.13 4.90
CA SER A 189 4.02 -15.96 6.16
C SER A 189 3.72 -17.32 6.79
N THR A 190 4.60 -17.77 7.68
CA THR A 190 4.40 -18.82 8.70
C THR A 190 5.28 -18.41 9.89
N MET A 191 4.86 -18.38 11.15
CA MET A 191 4.12 -19.35 11.96
C MET A 191 3.39 -18.58 13.09
N ARG A 192 2.08 -18.33 12.93
CA ARG A 192 1.04 -17.85 13.90
C ARG A 192 -0.11 -17.15 13.16
N ASP A 193 -0.38 -17.55 11.92
CA ASP A 193 -1.37 -16.89 11.08
C ASP A 193 -2.77 -17.43 11.37
N LYS A 194 -3.68 -16.50 11.67
CA LYS A 194 -5.14 -16.63 11.63
C LYS A 194 -5.70 -17.44 10.44
N GLY A 195 -4.94 -17.58 9.35
CA GLY A 195 -5.32 -18.32 8.13
C GLY A 195 -4.50 -19.57 7.80
N ALA A 196 -3.72 -20.13 8.74
CA ALA A 196 -2.88 -21.31 8.44
C ALA A 196 -3.70 -22.53 8.00
N TRP A 197 -4.80 -22.82 8.71
CA TRP A 197 -5.72 -23.90 8.34
C TRP A 197 -6.35 -23.67 6.96
N TYR A 198 -6.82 -22.45 6.70
CA TYR A 198 -7.46 -22.10 5.44
C TYR A 198 -6.50 -22.26 4.25
N LYS A 199 -5.25 -21.82 4.40
CA LYS A 199 -4.19 -22.00 3.39
C LYS A 199 -3.99 -23.48 3.04
N ASP A 200 -4.00 -24.36 4.04
CA ASP A 200 -3.77 -25.79 3.84
C ASP A 200 -4.95 -26.48 3.15
N GLU A 201 -6.19 -26.18 3.57
CA GLU A 201 -7.39 -26.72 2.91
C GLU A 201 -7.53 -26.22 1.47
N TRP A 202 -7.26 -24.94 1.24
CA TRP A 202 -7.20 -24.37 -0.10
C TRP A 202 -6.16 -25.11 -0.97
N ARG A 203 -4.94 -25.31 -0.45
CA ARG A 203 -3.86 -26.02 -1.14
C ARG A 203 -4.26 -27.45 -1.50
N LYS A 204 -4.76 -28.22 -0.53
CA LYS A 204 -5.21 -29.61 -0.75
C LYS A 204 -6.29 -29.69 -1.82
N LYS A 205 -7.28 -28.78 -1.80
CA LYS A 205 -8.36 -28.76 -2.79
C LYS A 205 -7.80 -28.50 -4.18
N VAL A 206 -6.96 -27.48 -4.32
CA VAL A 206 -6.32 -27.12 -5.57
C VAL A 206 -5.44 -28.24 -6.12
N GLU A 207 -4.60 -28.87 -5.30
CA GLU A 207 -3.75 -29.98 -5.73
C GLU A 207 -4.60 -31.18 -6.19
N ARG A 208 -5.67 -31.51 -5.44
CA ARG A 208 -6.59 -32.58 -5.82
C ARG A 208 -7.27 -32.33 -7.17
N VAL A 209 -7.83 -31.14 -7.36
CA VAL A 209 -8.48 -30.77 -8.63
C VAL A 209 -7.45 -30.67 -9.75
N GLY A 210 -6.27 -30.11 -9.46
CA GLY A 210 -5.21 -29.93 -10.45
C GLY A 210 -4.58 -31.22 -10.94
N ASN A 211 -4.36 -32.20 -10.07
CA ASN A 211 -3.85 -33.52 -10.45
C ASN A 211 -4.84 -34.26 -11.36
N LEU A 212 -6.14 -34.14 -11.08
CA LEU A 212 -7.20 -34.71 -11.93
C LEU A 212 -7.30 -33.98 -13.27
N ASN A 213 -7.00 -32.68 -13.31
CA ASN A 213 -7.14 -31.83 -14.48
C ASN A 213 -5.77 -31.43 -15.08
N TYR A 214 -4.74 -32.23 -14.86
CA TYR A 214 -3.43 -32.00 -15.47
C TYR A 214 -3.57 -32.12 -17.00
N PRO A 215 -3.08 -31.16 -17.81
CA PRO A 215 -3.32 -31.16 -19.25
C PRO A 215 -2.74 -32.39 -19.94
N ASP A 216 -3.58 -33.13 -20.67
CA ASP A 216 -3.15 -34.37 -21.33
C ASP A 216 -2.01 -34.15 -22.33
N GLU A 217 -2.01 -33.00 -23.01
CA GLU A 217 -0.93 -32.57 -23.90
C GLU A 217 0.40 -32.41 -23.14
N ALA A 218 0.36 -31.79 -21.96
CA ALA A 218 1.51 -31.65 -21.09
C ALA A 218 2.01 -33.01 -20.57
N ARG A 219 1.10 -33.96 -20.27
CA ARG A 219 1.47 -35.34 -19.90
C ARG A 219 2.20 -36.05 -21.05
N ARG A 220 1.59 -36.04 -22.25
CA ARG A 220 2.13 -36.71 -23.45
C ARG A 220 3.50 -36.15 -23.85
N GLN A 221 3.64 -34.83 -23.81
CA GLN A 221 4.86 -34.13 -24.19
C GLN A 221 5.85 -33.97 -23.03
N ARG A 222 5.51 -34.45 -21.82
CA ARG A 222 6.33 -34.34 -20.61
C ARG A 222 6.74 -32.89 -20.33
N ILE A 223 5.79 -31.96 -20.46
CA ILE A 223 6.00 -30.54 -20.19
C ILE A 223 5.87 -30.30 -18.69
N TYR A 224 6.89 -29.63 -18.13
CA TYR A 224 7.01 -29.29 -16.72
C TYR A 224 7.37 -27.83 -16.58
N GLY A 225 7.03 -27.24 -15.45
CA GLY A 225 7.30 -25.82 -15.21
C GLY A 225 6.82 -25.37 -13.84
N SER A 226 7.21 -24.16 -13.48
CA SER A 226 6.74 -23.50 -12.26
C SER A 226 6.21 -22.13 -12.63
N LEU A 227 5.10 -21.72 -12.04
CA LEU A 227 4.50 -20.40 -12.24
C LEU A 227 4.05 -19.83 -10.90
N ARG A 228 3.94 -18.51 -10.81
CA ARG A 228 3.45 -17.83 -9.61
C ARG A 228 2.08 -17.25 -9.89
N LEU A 229 1.12 -17.56 -9.01
CA LEU A 229 -0.26 -17.11 -9.14
C LEU A 229 -0.67 -16.24 -7.96
N LEU A 230 -1.52 -15.27 -8.24
CA LEU A 230 -2.35 -14.55 -7.28
C LEU A 230 -3.77 -15.11 -7.41
N VAL A 231 -4.33 -15.60 -6.31
CA VAL A 231 -5.73 -16.02 -6.22
C VAL A 231 -6.44 -15.18 -5.18
N SER A 232 -7.47 -14.47 -5.60
CA SER A 232 -8.27 -13.58 -4.77
C SER A 232 -9.64 -14.19 -4.52
N ILE A 233 -9.99 -14.38 -3.26
CA ILE A 233 -11.20 -15.09 -2.82
C ILE A 233 -12.03 -14.13 -1.95
N ASN A 234 -13.33 -14.08 -2.18
CA ASN A 234 -14.25 -13.31 -1.35
C ASN A 234 -14.59 -14.08 -0.07
N ARG A 235 -15.15 -13.37 0.92
CA ARG A 235 -15.56 -13.93 2.22
C ARG A 235 -16.50 -15.13 2.14
N ASP A 236 -17.35 -15.20 1.13
CA ASP A 236 -18.28 -16.32 0.89
C ASP A 236 -17.61 -17.55 0.26
N GLY A 237 -16.31 -17.46 -0.07
CA GLY A 237 -15.55 -18.49 -0.76
C GLY A 237 -15.62 -18.39 -2.29
N SER A 238 -16.37 -17.44 -2.86
CA SER A 238 -16.39 -17.23 -4.30
C SER A 238 -15.03 -16.72 -4.80
N LEU A 239 -14.64 -17.15 -6.01
CA LEU A 239 -13.43 -16.66 -6.66
C LEU A 239 -13.68 -15.23 -7.16
N TYR A 240 -12.94 -14.27 -6.64
CA TYR A 240 -12.97 -12.89 -7.12
C TYR A 240 -12.12 -12.75 -8.39
N GLU A 241 -10.85 -13.16 -8.31
CA GLU A 241 -9.90 -13.04 -9.41
C GLU A 241 -8.80 -14.09 -9.33
N VAL A 242 -8.24 -14.45 -10.48
CA VAL A 242 -7.00 -15.23 -10.58
C VAL A 242 -6.08 -14.61 -11.63
N GLN A 243 -4.82 -14.38 -11.27
CA GLN A 243 -3.83 -13.75 -12.14
C GLN A 243 -2.49 -14.52 -12.11
N VAL A 244 -1.84 -14.61 -13.26
CA VAL A 244 -0.45 -15.08 -13.37
C VAL A 244 0.50 -13.91 -13.07
N LEU A 245 1.23 -14.02 -11.96
CA LEU A 245 2.26 -13.05 -11.57
C LEU A 245 3.60 -13.35 -12.25
N GLU A 246 3.89 -14.63 -12.46
CA GLU A 246 5.12 -15.10 -13.12
C GLU A 246 4.75 -16.32 -13.95
N SER A 247 4.97 -16.22 -15.26
CA SER A 247 4.67 -17.29 -16.22
C SER A 247 5.64 -18.47 -16.05
N SER A 248 5.17 -19.68 -16.35
CA SER A 248 6.05 -20.85 -16.46
C SER A 248 6.93 -20.86 -17.71
N GLY A 249 6.75 -19.90 -18.61
CA GLY A 249 7.32 -19.91 -19.95
C GLY A 249 6.58 -20.83 -20.93
N GLN A 250 5.55 -21.55 -20.45
CA GLN A 250 4.71 -22.44 -21.25
C GLN A 250 3.24 -22.00 -21.15
N PRO A 251 2.66 -21.40 -22.21
CA PRO A 251 1.27 -20.92 -22.19
C PRO A 251 0.26 -22.02 -21.83
N LEU A 252 0.55 -23.26 -22.22
CA LEU A 252 -0.26 -24.43 -21.89
C LEU A 252 -0.41 -24.62 -20.37
N LEU A 253 0.69 -24.53 -19.62
CA LEU A 253 0.69 -24.70 -18.17
C LEU A 253 0.03 -23.51 -17.47
N ASP A 254 0.27 -22.30 -17.96
CA ASP A 254 -0.33 -21.08 -17.40
C ASP A 254 -1.86 -21.10 -17.53
N GLN A 255 -2.36 -21.40 -18.72
CA GLN A 255 -3.80 -21.54 -18.96
C GLN A 255 -4.41 -22.69 -18.17
N ALA A 256 -3.68 -23.81 -18.04
CA ALA A 256 -4.12 -24.93 -17.22
C ALA A 256 -4.28 -24.54 -15.75
N ALA A 257 -3.32 -23.81 -15.19
CA ALA A 257 -3.38 -23.39 -13.80
C ALA A 257 -4.57 -22.43 -13.55
N LEU A 258 -4.79 -21.46 -14.44
CA LEU A 258 -5.98 -20.58 -14.39
C LEU A 258 -7.28 -21.40 -14.43
N ARG A 259 -7.35 -22.42 -15.29
CA ARG A 259 -8.51 -23.32 -15.40
C ARG A 259 -8.71 -24.14 -14.13
N ILE A 260 -7.65 -24.71 -13.56
CA ILE A 260 -7.69 -25.50 -12.33
C ILE A 260 -8.20 -24.66 -11.15
N VAL A 261 -7.76 -23.40 -11.02
CA VAL A 261 -8.29 -22.49 -9.99
C VAL A 261 -9.79 -22.26 -10.17
N ARG A 262 -10.23 -21.99 -11.41
CA ARG A 262 -11.66 -21.78 -11.72
C ARG A 262 -12.49 -23.02 -11.43
N LEU A 263 -12.00 -24.22 -11.77
CA LEU A 263 -12.64 -25.50 -11.46
C LEU A 263 -12.64 -25.84 -9.96
N SER A 264 -11.71 -25.27 -9.20
CA SER A 264 -11.63 -25.46 -7.75
C SER A 264 -12.61 -24.58 -6.98
N ALA A 265 -13.13 -23.52 -7.61
CA ALA A 265 -14.13 -22.64 -7.02
C ALA A 265 -15.51 -23.31 -6.95
N PRO A 266 -16.36 -22.97 -5.96
CA PRO A 266 -16.08 -22.05 -4.84
C PRO A 266 -15.17 -22.69 -3.79
N PHE A 267 -14.44 -21.87 -3.03
CA PHE A 267 -13.62 -22.29 -1.89
C PHE A 267 -14.42 -22.25 -0.58
N ALA A 268 -13.80 -22.63 0.54
CA ALA A 268 -14.46 -22.54 1.84
C ALA A 268 -14.75 -21.06 2.18
N PRO A 269 -15.89 -20.74 2.82
CA PRO A 269 -16.13 -19.39 3.32
C PRO A 269 -15.18 -19.06 4.48
N PHE A 270 -14.95 -17.77 4.72
CA PHE A 270 -14.06 -17.33 5.80
C PHE A 270 -14.78 -17.38 7.15
N THR A 271 -14.34 -18.29 8.02
CA THR A 271 -14.88 -18.50 9.36
C THR A 271 -13.84 -18.26 10.45
N GLY A 272 -14.27 -18.08 11.70
CA GLY A 272 -13.38 -17.92 12.84
C GLY A 272 -12.47 -16.70 12.68
N ASP A 273 -11.16 -16.94 12.71
CA ASP A 273 -10.12 -15.90 12.65
C ASP A 273 -10.05 -15.12 11.33
N LEU A 274 -10.67 -15.62 10.25
CA LEU A 274 -10.76 -14.91 8.97
C LEU A 274 -12.11 -14.19 8.78
N SER A 275 -13.00 -14.24 9.77
CA SER A 275 -14.36 -13.69 9.66
C SER A 275 -14.41 -12.17 9.60
N ASP A 276 -13.36 -11.44 9.94
CA ASP A 276 -13.29 -9.99 9.81
C ASP A 276 -12.70 -9.53 8.46
N ILE A 277 -12.37 -10.48 7.58
CA ILE A 277 -11.73 -10.26 6.28
C ILE A 277 -12.79 -10.34 5.18
N ASP A 278 -12.82 -9.34 4.29
CA ASP A 278 -13.75 -9.32 3.16
C ASP A 278 -13.17 -10.07 1.94
N ARG A 279 -11.85 -10.01 1.78
CA ARG A 279 -11.13 -10.61 0.67
C ARG A 279 -9.76 -11.15 1.10
N LEU A 280 -9.45 -12.36 0.65
CA LEU A 280 -8.17 -13.01 0.87
C LEU A 280 -7.42 -13.18 -0.44
N GLU A 281 -6.22 -12.62 -0.50
CA GLU A 281 -5.28 -12.80 -1.60
C GLU A 281 -4.24 -13.85 -1.21
N ILE A 282 -4.15 -14.93 -1.98
CA ILE A 282 -3.19 -16.02 -1.79
C ILE A 282 -2.19 -15.96 -2.93
N ILE A 283 -0.92 -15.71 -2.61
CA ILE A 283 0.18 -15.72 -3.58
C ILE A 283 1.04 -16.97 -3.35
N ARG A 284 1.09 -17.86 -4.35
CA ARG A 284 1.81 -19.13 -4.27
C ARG A 284 2.51 -19.49 -5.57
N THR A 285 3.57 -20.27 -5.46
CA THR A 285 4.25 -20.87 -6.61
C THR A 285 3.70 -22.27 -6.84
N TRP A 286 3.21 -22.52 -8.04
CA TRP A 286 2.68 -23.79 -8.48
C TRP A 286 3.73 -24.50 -9.33
N ARG A 287 3.90 -25.80 -9.11
CA ARG A 287 4.85 -26.63 -9.85
C ARG A 287 4.14 -27.78 -10.51
N PHE A 288 4.27 -27.84 -11.83
CA PHE A 288 3.88 -28.98 -12.65
C PHE A 288 5.08 -29.91 -12.73
N GLU A 289 5.05 -30.99 -11.94
CA GLU A 289 6.15 -31.92 -11.72
C GLU A 289 5.99 -33.20 -12.55
N ARG A 290 7.07 -34.00 -12.62
CA ARG A 290 7.05 -35.33 -13.23
C ARG A 290 6.07 -36.24 -12.50
N GLY A 291 5.36 -37.09 -13.26
CA GLY A 291 4.35 -37.99 -12.72
C GLY A 291 2.98 -37.34 -12.54
N ASP A 292 2.64 -36.36 -13.38
CA ASP A 292 1.34 -35.68 -13.44
C ASP A 292 0.91 -35.01 -12.13
N LYS A 293 1.91 -34.54 -11.38
CA LYS A 293 1.70 -33.95 -10.06
C LYS A 293 1.80 -32.45 -10.12
N LEU A 294 0.76 -31.78 -9.68
CA LEU A 294 0.72 -30.37 -9.34
C LEU A 294 0.97 -30.21 -7.83
N SER A 295 1.92 -29.37 -7.47
CA SER A 295 2.17 -28.97 -6.07
C SER A 295 2.11 -27.45 -5.92
N SER A 296 1.63 -26.96 -4.78
CA SER A 296 1.63 -25.53 -4.45
C SER A 296 2.50 -25.26 -3.22
N LYS A 297 3.54 -24.44 -3.39
CA LYS A 297 4.49 -24.04 -2.35
C LYS A 297 4.39 -22.55 -2.05
#